data_AF-A0A7G9RX66-F1
#
_entry.id   AF-A0A7G9RX66-F1
#
_cell.length_a   1.000
_cell.length_b   1.000
_cell.length_c   1.000
_cell.angle_alpha   90.00
_cell.angle_beta   90.00
_cell.angle_gamma   90.00
#
_symmetry.space_group_name_H-M   'P 1'
#
loop_
_entity.id
_entity.type
_entity.pdbx_description
1 polymer ?
#
loop_
_entity_poly.entity_id
_entity_poly.type
_entity_poly.pdbx_seq_one_letter_code
_entity_poly.pdbx_strand_id
1 'polypeptide(L)'
;MYYFFNKHKILRTILDWIVLFVIGFSIMTLLSNVEMQTGWFAPVYINVFVICIFAYVELIHEPKENRMDLENWMNNIRWINGISLGLHTTVGFSKKASFDVIIPPIWDQSRSMIIFTLALYLFMIIVPTLVIEIRKRR
;
A
#
# COMPACT_ATOMS: atom_id res chain seq x y z
N MET A 1 10.08 -7.98 20.57
CA MET A 1 10.88 -7.09 19.69
C MET A 1 10.86 -5.66 20.22
N TYR A 2 9.69 -5.09 20.49
CA TYR A 2 9.54 -3.74 21.05
C TYR A 2 10.54 -3.37 22.15
N TYR A 3 10.57 -4.10 23.28
CA TYR A 3 11.46 -3.79 24.40
C TYR A 3 12.96 -3.80 24.05
N PHE A 4 13.36 -4.70 23.15
CA PHE A 4 14.74 -4.78 22.66
C PHE A 4 15.10 -3.55 21.83
N PHE A 5 14.27 -3.21 20.82
CA PHE A 5 14.51 -2.05 19.97
C PHE A 5 14.34 -0.71 20.69
N ASN A 6 13.50 -0.66 21.73
CA ASN A 6 13.38 0.52 22.58
C ASN A 6 14.66 0.77 23.40
N LYS A 7 15.33 -0.31 23.85
CA LYS A 7 16.64 -0.24 24.52
C LYS A 7 17.77 0.09 23.54
N HIS A 8 17.71 -0.41 22.30
CA HIS A 8 18.74 -0.25 21.28
C HIS A 8 18.31 0.69 20.15
N LYS A 9 18.12 1.98 20.46
CA LYS A 9 17.58 2.99 19.53
C LYS A 9 18.36 3.12 18.22
N ILE A 10 19.70 3.11 18.27
CA ILE A 10 20.54 3.23 17.07
C ILE A 10 20.33 2.03 16.14
N LEU A 11 20.31 0.81 16.69
CA LEU A 11 20.07 -0.41 15.93
C LEU A 11 18.67 -0.40 15.31
N ARG A 12 17.66 0.10 16.05
CA ARG A 12 16.30 0.29 15.52
C ARG A 12 16.31 1.21 14.31
N THR A 13 16.94 2.37 14.40
CA THR A 13 17.01 3.33 13.29
C THR A 13 17.67 2.70 12.05
N ILE A 14 18.78 1.96 12.22
CA ILE A 14 19.45 1.27 11.11
C ILE A 14 18.50 0.26 10.46
N LEU A 15 17.77 -0.52 11.25
CA LEU A 15 16.79 -1.47 10.73
C LEU A 15 15.63 -0.76 10.01
N ASP A 16 15.13 0.35 10.55
CA ASP A 16 14.08 1.16 9.91
C ASP A 16 14.51 1.59 8.51
N TRP A 17 15.76 2.07 8.35
CA TRP A 17 16.33 2.41 7.05
C TRP A 17 16.44 1.19 6.13
N ILE A 18 16.97 0.07 6.62
CA ILE A 18 17.09 -1.16 5.82
C ILE A 18 15.72 -1.60 5.30
N VAL A 19 14.69 -1.60 6.14
CA VAL A 19 13.34 -2.01 5.75
C VAL A 19 12.74 -1.06 4.72
N LEU A 20 12.90 0.26 4.89
CA LEU A 20 12.49 1.26 3.90
C LEU A 20 13.17 1.02 2.55
N PHE A 21 14.48 0.78 2.54
CA PHE A 21 15.24 0.50 1.33
C PHE A 21 14.82 -0.82 0.69
N VAL A 22 14.65 -1.89 1.45
CA VAL A 22 14.26 -3.21 0.94
C VAL A 22 12.86 -3.17 0.34
N ILE A 23 11.88 -2.56 1.01
CA ILE A 23 10.52 -2.43 0.49
C ILE A 23 10.53 -1.57 -0.78
N GLY A 24 11.18 -0.41 -0.75
CA GLY A 24 11.27 0.48 -1.91
C GLY A 24 11.95 -0.21 -3.11
N PHE A 25 13.06 -0.91 -2.89
CA PHE A 25 13.78 -1.64 -3.92
C PHE A 25 13.01 -2.85 -4.46
N SER A 26 12.30 -3.58 -3.58
CA SER A 26 11.44 -4.71 -3.99
C SER A 26 10.31 -4.24 -4.91
N ILE A 27 9.69 -3.11 -4.58
CA ILE A 27 8.68 -2.48 -5.44
C ILE A 27 9.31 -2.11 -6.79
N MET A 28 10.50 -1.48 -6.81
CA MET A 28 11.17 -1.11 -8.06
C MET A 28 11.56 -2.33 -8.93
N THR A 29 12.06 -3.40 -8.32
CA THR A 29 12.54 -4.60 -9.04
C THR A 29 11.43 -5.48 -9.58
N LEU A 30 10.29 -5.59 -8.89
CA LEU A 30 9.10 -6.27 -9.43
C LEU A 30 8.61 -5.66 -10.76
N LEU A 31 9.07 -4.45 -11.09
CA LEU A 31 8.51 -3.63 -12.15
C LEU A 31 9.50 -3.31 -13.28
N SER A 32 10.77 -3.68 -13.16
CA SER A 32 11.74 -3.53 -14.27
C SER A 32 11.41 -4.40 -15.47
N ASN A 33 10.56 -5.42 -15.29
CA ASN A 33 10.19 -6.39 -16.32
C ASN A 33 8.82 -6.15 -16.96
N VAL A 34 8.08 -5.11 -16.55
CA VAL A 34 6.78 -4.82 -17.13
C VAL A 34 6.88 -3.51 -17.90
N GLU A 35 6.54 -3.51 -19.19
CA GLU A 35 6.31 -2.32 -20.02
C GLU A 35 5.12 -1.45 -19.52
N MET A 36 4.78 -1.55 -18.24
CA MET A 36 3.87 -0.66 -17.55
C MET A 36 4.48 0.74 -17.60
N GLN A 37 3.76 1.69 -18.19
CA GLN A 37 4.04 3.11 -17.99
C GLN A 37 4.11 3.35 -16.48
N THR A 38 5.32 3.46 -15.94
CA THR A 38 5.64 3.31 -14.52
C THR A 38 4.93 4.32 -13.62
N GLY A 39 4.48 5.45 -14.18
CA GLY A 39 3.66 6.43 -13.48
C GLY A 39 2.25 5.95 -13.14
N TRP A 40 1.66 5.06 -13.95
CA TRP A 40 0.26 4.66 -13.82
C TRP A 40 -0.05 3.93 -12.52
N PHE A 41 0.71 2.88 -12.21
CA PHE A 41 0.48 2.05 -11.04
C PHE A 41 1.00 2.69 -9.73
N ALA A 42 1.51 3.93 -9.78
CA ALA A 42 2.01 4.64 -8.61
C ALA A 42 1.05 4.60 -7.40
N PRO A 43 -0.28 4.76 -7.56
CA PRO A 43 -1.21 4.64 -6.43
C PRO A 43 -1.28 3.23 -5.82
N VAL A 44 -1.12 2.18 -6.64
CA VAL A 44 -1.04 0.80 -6.16
C VAL A 44 0.28 0.58 -5.41
N TYR A 45 1.38 1.13 -5.90
CA TYR A 45 2.69 1.05 -5.25
C TYR A 45 2.71 1.75 -3.89
N ILE A 46 2.13 2.94 -3.82
CA ILE A 46 1.98 3.68 -2.57
C ILE A 46 1.18 2.85 -1.57
N ASN A 47 0.12 2.17 -1.99
CA ASN A 47 -0.65 1.31 -1.10
C ASN A 47 0.15 0.14 -0.55
N VAL A 48 0.85 -0.60 -1.41
CA VAL A 48 1.69 -1.73 -0.98
C VAL A 48 2.77 -1.23 -0.03
N PHE A 49 3.43 -0.12 -0.35
CA PHE A 49 4.42 0.51 0.51
C PHE A 49 3.84 0.87 1.88
N VAL A 50 2.70 1.57 1.92
CA VAL A 50 2.03 1.96 3.18
C VAL A 50 1.65 0.74 4.00
N ILE A 51 1.10 -0.31 3.39
CA ILE A 51 0.72 -1.55 4.09
C ILE A 51 1.96 -2.24 4.68
N CYS A 52 3.05 -2.35 3.92
CA CYS A 52 4.29 -2.97 4.40
C CYS A 52 4.92 -2.18 5.55
N ILE A 53 4.96 -0.84 5.44
CA ILE A 53 5.49 0.02 6.51
C ILE A 53 4.60 -0.02 7.74
N PHE A 54 3.29 0.03 7.56
CA PHE A 54 2.34 -0.10 8.65
C PHE A 54 2.52 -1.44 9.37
N ALA A 55 2.73 -2.53 8.63
CA ALA A 55 2.94 -3.86 9.21
C ALA A 55 4.27 -3.96 9.97
N TYR A 56 5.30 -3.34 9.43
CA TYR A 56 6.59 -3.24 10.09
C TYR A 56 6.50 -2.47 11.41
N VAL A 57 5.91 -1.28 11.39
CA VAL A 57 5.74 -0.43 12.59
C VAL A 57 4.94 -1.17 13.66
N GLU A 58 3.84 -1.80 13.30
CA GLU A 58 3.02 -2.56 14.24
C GLU A 58 3.77 -3.73 14.90
N LEU A 59 4.63 -4.41 14.14
CA LEU A 59 5.38 -5.55 14.64
C LEU A 59 6.58 -5.16 15.49
N ILE A 60 7.22 -4.03 15.20
CA ILE A 60 8.50 -3.63 15.79
C ILE A 60 8.34 -2.52 16.83
N HIS A 61 7.49 -1.53 16.56
CA HIS A 61 7.35 -0.31 17.33
C HIS A 61 6.13 -0.30 18.26
N GLU A 62 5.22 -1.26 18.13
CA GLU A 62 4.11 -1.42 19.10
C GLU A 62 4.35 -2.59 20.09
N PRO A 63 4.13 -2.35 21.40
CA PRO A 63 4.09 -3.41 22.41
C PRO A 63 2.91 -4.34 22.10
N LYS A 64 3.02 -5.63 22.50
CA LYS A 64 2.06 -6.66 22.07
C LYS A 64 0.63 -6.34 22.50
N GLU A 65 0.50 -5.66 23.63
CA GLU A 65 -0.76 -5.28 24.28
C GLU A 65 -1.51 -4.18 23.51
N ASN A 66 -0.78 -3.34 22.76
CA ASN A 66 -1.36 -2.26 21.95
C ASN A 66 -1.55 -2.65 20.48
N ARG A 67 -1.15 -3.87 20.10
CA ARG A 67 -1.27 -4.29 18.71
C ARG A 67 -2.73 -4.37 18.32
N MET A 68 -3.03 -3.78 17.18
CA MET A 68 -4.28 -3.93 16.48
C MET A 68 -4.58 -5.41 16.27
N ASP A 69 -5.84 -5.73 16.49
CA ASP A 69 -6.37 -7.03 16.18
C ASP A 69 -6.59 -7.18 14.67
N LEU A 70 -6.87 -8.41 14.23
CA LEU A 70 -7.03 -8.72 12.81
C LEU A 70 -8.16 -7.91 12.14
N GLU A 71 -9.21 -7.55 12.88
CA GLU A 71 -10.34 -6.79 12.33
C GLU A 71 -9.91 -5.36 12.00
N ASN A 72 -9.25 -4.67 12.92
CA ASN A 72 -8.74 -3.33 12.67
C ASN A 72 -7.69 -3.35 11.55
N TRP A 73 -6.86 -4.39 11.48
CA TRP A 73 -5.90 -4.60 10.42
C TRP A 73 -6.53 -4.67 9.04
N MET A 74 -7.52 -5.55 8.90
CA MET A 74 -8.25 -5.72 7.64
C MET A 74 -9.04 -4.46 7.28
N ASN A 75 -9.57 -3.73 8.27
CA ASN A 75 -10.30 -2.50 8.06
C ASN A 75 -9.38 -1.39 7.50
N ASN A 76 -8.16 -1.26 8.02
CA ASN A 76 -7.17 -0.29 7.52
C ASN A 76 -6.76 -0.61 6.08
N ILE A 77 -6.47 -1.88 5.77
CA ILE A 77 -6.16 -2.31 4.39
C ILE A 77 -7.31 -1.96 3.45
N ARG A 78 -8.56 -2.24 3.87
CA ARG A 78 -9.75 -1.92 3.08
C ARG A 78 -9.87 -0.41 2.81
N TRP A 79 -9.71 0.43 3.83
CA TRP A 79 -9.83 1.88 3.68
C TRP A 79 -8.72 2.48 2.82
N ILE A 80 -7.46 2.08 3.04
CA ILE A 80 -6.31 2.53 2.23
C ILE A 80 -6.56 2.19 0.75
N ASN A 81 -7.03 0.98 0.46
CA ASN A 81 -7.33 0.58 -0.92
C ASN A 81 -8.56 1.27 -1.50
N GLY A 82 -9.61 1.51 -0.70
CA GLY A 82 -10.80 2.24 -1.14
C GLY A 82 -10.50 3.70 -1.49
N ILE A 83 -9.76 4.41 -0.64
CA ILE A 83 -9.35 5.80 -0.88
C ILE A 83 -8.48 5.88 -2.14
N SER A 84 -7.48 5.01 -2.26
CA SER A 84 -6.59 5.03 -3.42
C SER A 84 -7.28 4.64 -4.71
N LEU A 85 -8.26 3.72 -4.70
CA LEU A 85 -9.10 3.46 -5.86
C LEU A 85 -9.87 4.72 -6.28
N GLY A 86 -10.47 5.43 -5.32
CA GLY A 86 -11.15 6.70 -5.58
C GLY A 86 -10.21 7.74 -6.20
N LEU A 87 -9.01 7.92 -5.65
CA LEU A 87 -8.03 8.86 -6.18
C LEU A 87 -7.51 8.45 -7.57
N HIS A 88 -7.19 7.18 -7.77
CA HIS A 88 -6.66 6.65 -9.03
C HIS A 88 -7.70 6.71 -10.17
N THR A 89 -9.00 6.63 -9.84
CA THR A 89 -10.09 6.76 -10.82
C THR A 89 -10.46 8.20 -11.15
N THR A 90 -10.21 9.17 -10.25
CA THR A 90 -10.74 10.54 -10.38
C THR A 90 -9.67 11.61 -10.58
N VAL A 91 -8.49 11.44 -9.99
CA VAL A 91 -7.42 12.43 -9.98
C VAL A 91 -6.22 11.84 -10.72
N GLY A 92 -6.20 12.00 -12.05
CA GLY A 92 -4.92 11.96 -12.75
C GLY A 92 -3.99 13.03 -12.15
N PHE A 93 -2.71 12.73 -11.96
CA PHE A 93 -1.74 13.73 -11.50
C PHE A 93 -1.33 14.60 -12.68
N SER A 94 -1.67 15.89 -12.67
CA SER A 94 -1.21 16.87 -13.68
C SER A 94 -0.23 17.87 -13.08
N LYS A 95 0.77 18.26 -13.88
CA LYS A 95 1.72 19.31 -13.51
C LYS A 95 1.02 20.66 -13.71
N LYS A 96 0.72 21.34 -12.61
CA LYS A 96 0.00 22.63 -12.58
C LYS A 96 0.62 23.74 -13.45
N ALA A 97 1.89 23.61 -13.83
CA ALA A 97 2.65 24.60 -14.59
C ALA A 97 2.59 24.44 -16.11
N SER A 98 2.18 23.28 -16.64
CA SER A 98 2.18 23.03 -18.09
C SER A 98 0.95 22.29 -18.63
N PHE A 99 -0.03 21.95 -17.78
CA PHE A 99 -1.12 21.00 -18.12
C PHE A 99 -0.63 19.62 -18.58
N ASP A 100 0.67 19.33 -18.47
CA ASP A 100 1.20 18.00 -18.76
C ASP A 100 0.72 17.03 -17.68
N VAL A 101 0.03 16.00 -18.12
CA VAL A 101 -0.43 14.90 -17.29
C VAL A 101 0.80 14.05 -16.90
N ILE A 102 1.17 14.05 -15.62
CA ILE A 102 2.26 13.23 -15.07
C ILE A 102 1.79 11.79 -14.89
N ILE A 103 0.55 11.60 -14.43
CA ILE A 103 -0.12 10.31 -14.33
C ILE A 103 -1.55 10.49 -14.86
N PRO A 104 -1.91 9.88 -16.00
CA PRO A 104 -3.27 9.97 -16.51
C PRO A 104 -4.28 9.29 -15.57
N PRO A 105 -5.56 9.68 -15.60
CA PRO A 105 -6.63 9.00 -14.85
C PRO A 105 -6.91 7.60 -15.42
N ILE A 106 -7.55 6.72 -14.60
CA ILE A 106 -7.91 5.33 -14.99
C ILE A 106 -8.47 5.18 -16.41
N TRP A 107 -9.26 6.16 -16.83
CA TRP A 107 -9.99 6.14 -18.09
C TRP A 107 -9.14 6.28 -19.36
N ASP A 108 -7.91 6.78 -19.24
CA ASP A 108 -7.03 7.06 -20.38
C ASP A 108 -6.12 5.87 -20.75
N GLN A 109 -6.23 4.75 -20.03
CA GLN A 109 -5.46 3.54 -20.34
C GLN A 109 -6.24 2.52 -21.14
N SER A 110 -5.53 1.52 -21.67
CA SER A 110 -6.16 0.44 -22.40
C SER A 110 -7.15 -0.32 -21.51
N ARG A 111 -8.24 -0.81 -22.12
CA ARG A 111 -9.32 -1.51 -21.41
C ARG A 111 -8.81 -2.68 -20.56
N SER A 112 -7.79 -3.40 -21.03
CA SER A 112 -7.16 -4.50 -20.26
C SER A 112 -6.51 -4.00 -18.97
N MET A 113 -5.81 -2.87 -19.03
CA MET A 113 -5.15 -2.28 -17.87
C MET A 113 -6.15 -1.72 -16.86
N ILE A 114 -7.23 -1.09 -17.35
CA ILE A 114 -8.35 -0.64 -16.50
C ILE A 114 -8.92 -1.81 -15.72
N ILE A 115 -9.29 -2.90 -16.41
CA ILE A 115 -9.88 -4.08 -15.79
C ILE A 115 -8.93 -4.68 -14.75
N PHE A 116 -7.64 -4.80 -15.10
CA PHE A 116 -6.64 -5.36 -14.20
C PHE A 116 -6.44 -4.51 -12.94
N THR A 117 -6.30 -3.19 -13.09
CA THR A 117 -6.15 -2.27 -11.95
C THR A 117 -7.39 -2.30 -11.04
N LEU A 118 -8.60 -2.29 -11.62
CA LEU A 118 -9.83 -2.42 -10.85
C LEU A 118 -9.91 -3.77 -10.13
N ALA A 119 -9.56 -4.86 -10.80
CA ALA A 119 -9.54 -6.19 -10.19
C ALA A 119 -8.58 -6.27 -8.99
N LEU A 120 -7.40 -5.66 -9.08
CA LEU A 120 -6.45 -5.59 -7.96
C LEU A 120 -7.03 -4.84 -6.76
N TYR A 121 -7.61 -3.66 -6.97
CA TYR A 121 -8.23 -2.90 -5.88
C TYR A 121 -9.43 -3.64 -5.29
N LEU A 122 -10.32 -4.18 -6.12
CA LEU A 122 -11.48 -4.93 -5.67
C LEU A 122 -11.05 -6.16 -4.87
N PHE A 123 -10.02 -6.89 -5.31
CA PHE A 123 -9.46 -7.99 -4.54
C PHE A 123 -8.95 -7.53 -3.17
N MET A 124 -8.17 -6.45 -3.13
CA MET A 124 -7.64 -5.85 -1.90
C MET A 124 -8.71 -5.21 -0.99
N ILE A 125 -9.95 -5.04 -1.44
CA ILE A 125 -11.09 -4.54 -0.65
C ILE A 125 -12.00 -5.69 -0.20
N ILE A 126 -12.33 -6.59 -1.12
CA ILE A 126 -13.25 -7.71 -0.89
C ILE A 126 -12.64 -8.72 0.07
N VAL A 127 -11.36 -9.10 -0.12
CA VAL A 127 -10.72 -10.10 0.75
C VAL A 127 -10.70 -9.65 2.22
N PRO A 128 -10.22 -8.43 2.56
CA PRO A 128 -10.32 -7.96 3.95
C PRO A 128 -11.75 -7.91 4.47
N THR A 129 -12.72 -7.50 3.65
CA THR A 129 -14.14 -7.47 4.03
C THR A 129 -14.65 -8.87 4.39
N LEU A 130 -14.37 -9.88 3.56
CA LEU A 130 -14.76 -11.26 3.82
C LEU A 130 -14.11 -11.80 5.09
N VAL A 131 -12.82 -11.50 5.32
CA VAL A 131 -12.11 -11.91 6.54
C VAL A 131 -12.77 -11.31 7.79
N ILE A 132 -13.13 -10.03 7.76
CA ILE A 132 -13.84 -9.36 8.86
C ILE A 132 -15.20 -10.04 9.12
N GLU A 133 -15.99 -10.25 8.07
CA GLU A 133 -17.33 -10.86 8.19
C GLU A 133 -17.28 -12.31 8.71
N ILE A 134 -16.33 -13.11 8.24
CA ILE A 134 -16.14 -14.48 8.71
C ILE A 134 -15.76 -14.47 10.20
N ARG A 135 -14.91 -13.52 10.61
CA ARG A 135 -14.50 -13.41 12.01
C ARG A 135 -15.64 -12.99 12.93
N LYS A 136 -16.49 -12.04 12.52
CA LYS A 136 -17.65 -11.60 13.30
C LYS A 136 -18.69 -12.69 13.55
N ARG A 137 -18.71 -13.73 12.71
CA ARG A 137 -19.64 -14.86 12.81
C ARG A 137 -19.11 -16.02 13.65
N ARG A 138 -17.85 -15.96 14.10
CA ARG A 138 -17.23 -16.94 15.00
C ARG A 138 -17.16 -16.40 16.42
#